data_AF-A0A223D6F8-F1
#
_entry.id   AF-A0A223D6F8-F1
#
_cell.length_a   1.000
_cell.length_b   1.000
_cell.length_c   1.000
_cell.angle_alpha   90.00
_cell.angle_beta   90.00
_cell.angle_gamma   90.00
#
_symmetry.space_group_name_H-M   'P 1'
#
loop_
_entity.id
_entity.type
_entity.pdbx_description
1 polymer ?
#
loop_
_entity_poly.entity_id
_entity_poly.type
_entity_poly.pdbx_seq_one_letter_code
_entity_poly.pdbx_strand_id
1 'polypeptide(L)' 'MNCTQSGAYISRHLEYAGVNRDLFTNGAIDEIYRYSSGTVRLVNKAATHSLIYGAANKHRIIDDHMIKRVIAGELT' A
#
# COMPACT_ATOMS: atom_id res chain seq x y z
N MET A 1 9.79 8.56 8.15
CA MET A 1 9.30 7.20 8.47
C MET A 1 10.28 6.21 7.86
N ASN A 2 10.59 5.08 8.51
CA ASN A 2 11.38 3.98 7.92
C ASN A 2 10.46 2.85 7.40
N CYS A 3 11.00 1.79 6.77
CA CYS A 3 10.15 0.74 6.18
C CYS A 3 9.26 0.04 7.24
N THR A 4 9.83 -0.34 8.38
CA THR A 4 9.08 -0.96 9.49
C THR A 4 7.98 -0.07 10.03
N GLN A 5 8.26 1.23 10.21
CA GLN A 5 7.27 2.22 10.62
C GLN A 5 6.18 2.44 9.56
N SER A 6 6.52 2.32 8.28
CA SER A 6 5.56 2.44 7.18
C SER A 6 4.60 1.26 7.16
N GLY A 7 5.12 0.04 7.37
CA GLY A 7 4.28 -1.14 7.57
C GLY A 7 3.37 -1.00 8.78
N ALA A 8 3.91 -0.63 9.95
CA ALA A 8 3.12 -0.43 11.16
C ALA A 8 2.06 0.67 11.01
N TYR A 9 2.37 1.74 10.29
CA TYR A 9 1.43 2.81 9.98
C TYR A 9 0.27 2.31 9.09
N ILE A 10 0.57 1.55 8.04
CA ILE A 10 -0.44 0.94 7.16
C ILE A 10 -1.31 -0.04 7.96
N SER A 11 -0.70 -0.94 8.75
CA SER A 11 -1.44 -1.92 9.57
C SER A 11 -2.37 -1.24 10.57
N ARG A 12 -1.89 -0.21 11.30
CA ARG A 12 -2.72 0.56 12.25
C ARG A 12 -3.92 1.22 11.57
N HIS A 13 -3.74 1.72 10.35
CA HIS A 13 -4.81 2.35 9.58
C HIS A 13 -5.84 1.33 9.11
N LEU A 14 -5.39 0.14 8.70
CA LEU A 14 -6.25 -0.98 8.33
C LEU A 14 -7.04 -1.53 9.53
N GLU A 15 -6.40 -1.67 10.70
CA GLU A 15 -7.07 -2.06 11.94
C GLU A 15 -8.16 -1.07 12.34
N TYR A 16 -7.88 0.24 12.22
CA TYR A 16 -8.89 1.29 12.47
C TYR A 16 -10.08 1.18 11.50
N ALA A 17 -9.84 0.74 10.26
CA ALA A 17 -10.88 0.47 9.28
C ALA A 17 -11.58 -0.90 9.47
N GLY A 18 -11.28 -1.63 10.56
CA GLY A 18 -11.88 -2.93 10.87
C GLY A 18 -11.34 -4.10 10.05
N VAL A 19 -10.21 -3.92 9.37
CA VAL A 19 -9.57 -4.95 8.55
C VAL A 19 -8.64 -5.79 9.43
N ASN A 20 -9.04 -7.03 9.72
CA ASN A 20 -8.25 -8.00 10.49
C ASN A 20 -7.50 -9.02 9.62
N ARG A 21 -7.20 -8.66 8.36
CA ARG A 21 -6.47 -9.52 7.42
C ARG A 21 -5.39 -8.73 6.71
N ASP A 22 -4.30 -9.39 6.35
CA ASP A 22 -3.25 -8.78 5.56
C ASP A 22 -3.73 -8.51 4.14
N LEU A 23 -3.88 -7.22 3.81
CA LEU A 23 -4.23 -6.78 2.45
C LEU A 23 -3.00 -6.51 1.59
N PHE A 24 -1.83 -6.32 2.20
CA PHE A 24 -0.58 -6.05 1.52
C PHE A 24 0.45 -7.11 1.87
N THR A 25 1.22 -7.57 0.89
CA THR A 25 2.41 -8.37 1.16
C THR A 25 3.53 -7.47 1.70
N ASN A 26 4.53 -8.07 2.35
CA ASN A 26 5.73 -7.33 2.77
C ASN A 26 6.43 -6.64 1.58
N GLY A 27 6.47 -7.30 0.42
CA GLY A 27 7.02 -6.69 -0.80
C GLY A 27 6.23 -5.47 -1.27
N ALA A 28 4.91 -5.47 -1.09
CA ALA A 28 4.07 -4.30 -1.40
C ALA A 28 4.39 -3.13 -0.45
N ILE A 29 4.57 -3.40 0.85
CA ILE A 29 4.96 -2.40 1.84
C ILE A 29 6.33 -1.80 1.50
N ASP A 30 7.29 -2.64 1.08
CA ASP A 30 8.61 -2.18 0.64
C ASP A 30 8.53 -1.26 -0.58
N GLU A 31 7.69 -1.58 -1.57
CA GLU A 31 7.50 -0.72 -2.74
C GLU A 31 6.82 0.60 -2.40
N ILE A 32 5.80 0.58 -1.52
CA ILE A 32 5.16 1.81 -1.03
C ILE A 32 6.19 2.68 -0.31
N TYR A 33 7.07 2.07 0.49
CA TYR A 33 8.15 2.79 1.15
C TYR A 33 9.16 3.37 0.16
N ARG A 34 9.62 2.59 -0.82
CA ARG A 34 10.53 3.04 -1.89
C ARG A 34 9.97 4.25 -2.63
N TYR A 35 8.70 4.20 -3.01
CA TYR A 35 8.02 5.30 -3.70
C TYR A 35 7.86 6.54 -2.83
N SER A 36 7.43 6.36 -1.59
CA SER A 36 7.09 7.48 -0.70
C SER A 36 8.30 8.11 0.00
N SER A 37 9.42 7.39 0.08
CA SER A 37 10.55 7.70 0.98
C SER A 37 10.09 7.98 2.42
N GLY A 38 9.01 7.31 2.85
CA GLY A 38 8.43 7.49 4.18
C GLY A 38 7.60 8.76 4.36
N THR A 39 7.24 9.47 3.28
CA THR A 39 6.32 10.62 3.31
C THR A 39 4.88 10.13 3.48
N VAL A 40 4.26 10.45 4.63
CA VAL A 40 2.91 9.98 5.00
C VAL A 40 1.87 10.22 3.90
N ARG A 41 1.88 11.40 3.27
CA ARG A 41 0.95 11.73 2.18
C ARG A 41 1.10 10.77 0.98
N LEU A 42 2.33 10.42 0.60
CA LEU A 42 2.60 9.52 -0.52
C LEU A 42 2.30 8.07 -0.17
N VAL A 43 2.56 7.65 1.08
CA VAL A 43 2.15 6.33 1.58
C VAL A 43 0.64 6.17 1.47
N ASN A 44 -0.13 7.13 1.96
CA ASN A 44 -1.59 7.10 1.88
C ASN A 44 -2.09 7.09 0.44
N LYS A 45 -1.46 7.89 -0.44
CA LYS A 45 -1.81 7.91 -1.86
C LYS A 45 -1.59 6.53 -2.50
N ALA A 46 -0.39 5.98 -2.38
CA ALA A 46 -0.06 4.66 -2.96
C ALA A 46 -0.94 3.55 -2.39
N ALA A 47 -1.16 3.51 -1.08
CA ALA A 47 -2.00 2.51 -0.43
C ALA A 47 -3.46 2.59 -0.90
N THR A 48 -4.05 3.80 -0.92
CA THR A 48 -5.46 4.00 -1.31
C THR A 48 -5.70 3.60 -2.76
N HIS A 49 -4.86 4.07 -3.67
CA HIS A 49 -4.95 3.74 -5.08
C HIS A 49 -4.79 2.24 -5.32
N SER A 50 -3.86 1.61 -4.60
CA SER A 50 -3.67 0.16 -4.67
C SER A 50 -4.90 -0.60 -4.18
N LEU A 51 -5.50 -0.20 -3.06
CA LEU A 51 -6.74 -0.81 -2.55
C LEU A 51 -7.90 -0.70 -3.55
N ILE A 52 -8.06 0.45 -4.20
CA ILE A 52 -9.08 0.66 -5.24
C ILE A 52 -8.81 -0.28 -6.42
N TYR A 53 -7.56 -0.33 -6.91
CA TYR A 53 -7.16 -1.22 -7.98
C TYR A 53 -7.41 -2.70 -7.63
N GLY A 54 -7.04 -3.12 -6.43
CA GLY A 54 -7.25 -4.49 -5.93
C GLY A 54 -8.74 -4.83 -5.86
N ALA A 55 -9.57 -3.93 -5.34
CA ALA A 55 -11.02 -4.10 -5.28
C ALA A 55 -11.65 -4.22 -6.68
N ALA A 56 -11.27 -3.35 -7.62
CA ALA A 56 -11.77 -3.37 -9.00
C ALA A 56 -11.42 -4.67 -9.73
N ASN A 57 -10.22 -5.21 -9.49
CA ASN A 57 -9.73 -6.44 -10.12
C ASN A 57 -10.02 -7.72 -9.31
N LYS A 58 -10.79 -7.62 -8.21
CA LYS A 58 -11.12 -8.72 -7.29
C LYS A 58 -9.89 -9.43 -6.69
N HIS A 59 -8.77 -8.72 -6.54
CA HIS A 59 -7.59 -9.21 -5.84
C HIS A 59 -7.76 -9.07 -4.33
N ARG A 60 -7.56 -10.18 -3.61
CA ARG A 60 -7.73 -10.24 -2.14
C ARG A 60 -6.48 -9.77 -1.38
N ILE A 61 -5.32 -9.85 -2.02
CA ILE A 61 -4.00 -9.46 -1.49
C ILE A 61 -3.31 -8.62 -2.56
N ILE A 62 -2.69 -7.52 -2.15
CA ILE A 62 -1.91 -6.62 -2.98
C ILE A 62 -0.44 -6.95 -2.83
N ASP A 63 0.20 -7.30 -3.95
CA ASP A 63 1.62 -7.61 -4.03
C ASP A 63 2.45 -6.43 -4.60
N ASP A 64 3.76 -6.59 -4.61
CA ASP A 64 4.71 -5.57 -5.10
C ASP A 64 4.49 -5.23 -6.59
N HIS A 65 4.08 -6.20 -7.40
CA HIS A 65 3.84 -6.01 -8.83
C HIS A 65 2.61 -5.14 -9.07
N MET A 66 1.57 -5.30 -8.26
CA MET A 66 0.40 -4.42 -8.27
C MET A 66 0.78 -2.99 -7.86
N ILE A 67 1.58 -2.82 -6.81
CA ILE A 67 2.05 -1.48 -6.39
C ILE A 67 2.82 -0.80 -7.53
N LYS A 68 3.78 -1.50 -8.16
CA LYS A 68 4.54 -0.97 -9.30
C LYS A 68 3.64 -0.55 -10.45
N ARG A 69 2.62 -1.36 -10.77
CA ARG A 69 1.64 -1.04 -11.82
C ARG A 69 0.83 0.21 -11.49
N VAL A 70 0.34 0.33 -10.26
CA VAL A 70 -0.42 1.50 -9.80
C VAL A 70 0.43 2.77 -9.87
N ILE A 71 1.68 2.71 -9.40
CA ILE A 71 2.61 3.85 -9.46
C ILE A 71 2.92 4.23 -10.92
N ALA A 72 3.16 3.24 -11.80
CA ALA A 72 3.46 3.51 -13.20
C ALA A 72 2.25 4.04 -13.99
N GLY A 73 1.03 3.59 -13.64
CA GLY A 73 -0.20 3.93 -14.39
C GLY A 73 -0.92 5.20 -13.93
N GLU A 74 -0.83 5.59 -12.66
CA GLU A 74 -1.68 6.66 -12.09
C GLU A 74 -0.89 7.89 -11.57
N LEU A 75 0.44 7.86 -11.57
CA LEU A 75 1.28 8.89 -10.93
C LEU A 75 2.30 9.55 -11.86
N THR A 76 2.04 9.55 -13.17
CA THR A 76 2.74 10.38 -14.17
C THR A 76 2.02 11.72 -14.32
#